data_AF-A0A923BET5-F1
#
_entry.id   AF-A0A923BET5-F1
#
_cell.length_a   1.000
_cell.length_b   1.000
_cell.length_c   1.000
_cell.angle_alpha   90.00
_cell.angle_beta   90.00
_cell.angle_gamma   90.00
#
_symmetry.space_group_name_H-M   'P 1'
#
loop_
_entity.id
_entity.type
_entity.pdbx_description
1 polymer ?
#
loop_
_entity_poly.entity_id
_entity_poly.type
_entity_poly.pdbx_seq_one_letter_code
_entity_poly.pdbx_strand_id
1 'polypeptide(L)'
;EQPSVPVYSGFTADEVRDALKRKATPSYQGTFTSARKYVLQTFATTQSPLMKKRVARYLVGSDCPVCEGRRLRRESLSVTFAGHDIASISRLPLKQLATLLKPYVEQTAKGNAKHDRAHPEQVIVRQRIAADLAARLSVLLDLGLGYLTLERSTPTLSPGELQRLRLATQVRSNLFGVVYVLDEPSAGLHPADTEALLRALDRLKAAGNSLFVVEHELDVVRHADWIVDVGPGAGELGGEVLYSGTPPGLAGIEPSQTRRYLFRASTSVARSPRPPQHWLRLRGVTRNNLDRLDVDIPLGVFTSVTGVSGSGKSSLISQFLVEAVSDRLGDRQLPSDDPADALEESVLTVGGDIVAGMDRIKRLVVV
;
A
#
# COMPACT_ATOMS: atom_id res chain seq x y z
N GLU A 1 19.11 34.22 -16.30
CA GLU A 1 20.31 34.67 -15.56
C GLU A 1 19.96 34.84 -14.08
N GLN A 2 20.93 34.71 -13.17
CA GLN A 2 20.76 34.93 -11.73
C GLN A 2 21.51 36.20 -11.32
N PRO A 3 20.96 37.39 -11.61
CA PRO A 3 21.63 38.63 -11.24
C PRO A 3 21.72 38.74 -9.72
N SER A 4 22.90 39.13 -9.24
CA SER A 4 23.09 39.58 -7.87
C SER A 4 22.75 41.07 -7.81
N VAL A 5 21.82 41.44 -6.95
CA VAL A 5 21.32 42.81 -6.83
C VAL A 5 21.38 43.29 -5.38
N PRO A 6 21.64 44.59 -5.15
CA PRO A 6 21.55 45.18 -3.82
C PRO A 6 20.11 45.14 -3.29
N VAL A 7 19.93 44.68 -2.05
CA VAL A 7 18.63 44.65 -1.37
C VAL A 7 18.64 45.63 -0.19
N TYR A 8 17.60 46.46 -0.11
CA TYR A 8 17.39 47.45 0.95
C TYR A 8 16.15 47.05 1.76
N SER A 9 16.36 46.40 2.91
CA SER A 9 15.29 45.83 3.72
C SER A 9 14.47 46.92 4.41
N GLY A 10 13.13 46.85 4.33
CA GLY A 10 12.22 47.76 5.01
C GLY A 10 11.96 49.09 4.29
N PHE A 11 12.54 49.30 3.10
CA PHE A 11 12.32 50.48 2.27
C PHE A 11 11.10 50.27 1.36
N THR A 12 10.36 51.33 1.09
CA THR A 12 9.33 51.36 0.04
C THR A 12 9.96 51.39 -1.36
N ALA A 13 9.18 51.10 -2.41
CA ALA A 13 9.69 51.08 -3.78
C ALA A 13 10.27 52.43 -4.25
N ASP A 14 9.77 53.55 -3.74
CA ASP A 14 10.29 54.90 -4.03
C ASP A 14 11.63 55.13 -3.34
N GLU A 15 11.71 54.78 -2.06
CA GLU A 15 12.94 54.90 -1.26
C GLU A 15 14.07 54.00 -1.81
N VAL A 16 13.75 52.78 -2.27
CA VAL A 16 14.73 51.89 -2.92
C VAL A 16 15.31 52.53 -4.19
N ARG A 17 14.46 53.17 -5.01
CA ARG A 17 14.90 53.84 -6.24
C ARG A 17 15.83 55.01 -5.95
N ASP A 18 15.54 55.80 -4.92
CA ASP A 18 16.38 56.92 -4.53
C ASP A 18 17.69 56.46 -3.85
N ALA A 19 17.65 55.40 -3.05
CA ALA A 19 18.83 54.76 -2.46
C ALA A 19 19.78 54.22 -3.54
N LEU A 20 19.23 53.59 -4.58
CA LEU A 20 19.99 53.13 -5.75
C LEU A 20 20.65 54.28 -6.51
N LYS A 21 19.92 55.38 -6.77
CA LYS A 21 20.47 56.57 -7.45
C LYS A 21 21.63 57.20 -6.67
N ARG A 22 21.52 57.24 -5.33
CA ARG A 22 22.54 57.79 -4.44
C ARG A 22 23.67 56.81 -4.12
N LYS A 23 23.64 55.58 -4.66
CA LYS A 23 24.60 54.49 -4.38
C LYS A 23 24.78 54.23 -2.88
N ALA A 24 23.69 54.31 -2.12
CA ALA A 24 23.72 54.03 -0.68
C ALA A 24 24.09 52.56 -0.40
N THR A 25 24.75 52.31 0.73
CA THR A 25 25.16 50.97 1.14
C THR A 25 23.93 50.06 1.31
N PRO A 26 23.85 48.92 0.60
CA PRO A 26 22.72 47.99 0.71
C PRO A 26 22.76 47.19 2.01
N SER A 27 21.61 46.64 2.41
CA SER A 27 21.52 45.75 3.57
C SER A 27 22.25 44.43 3.32
N TYR A 28 22.09 43.87 2.11
CA TYR A 28 22.82 42.69 1.63
C TYR A 28 22.76 42.59 0.10
N GLN A 29 23.54 41.68 -0.48
CA GLN A 29 23.48 41.33 -1.90
C GLN A 29 22.58 40.09 -2.08
N GLY A 30 21.44 40.27 -2.74
CA GLY A 30 20.49 39.20 -3.01
C GLY A 30 20.70 38.60 -4.39
N THR A 31 20.78 37.28 -4.49
CA THR A 31 20.80 36.59 -5.80
C THR A 31 19.37 36.30 -6.24
N PHE A 32 18.93 36.88 -7.35
CA PHE A 32 17.61 36.61 -7.90
C PHE A 32 17.49 35.15 -8.35
N THR A 33 16.40 34.50 -7.97
CA THR A 33 16.03 33.17 -8.43
C THR A 33 14.61 33.21 -8.98
N SER A 34 14.45 32.92 -10.27
CA SER A 34 13.12 32.85 -10.91
C SER A 34 12.24 31.80 -10.23
N ALA A 35 10.92 32.03 -10.23
CA ALA A 35 9.93 31.08 -9.69
C ALA A 35 10.10 29.66 -10.29
N ARG A 36 10.27 29.55 -11.61
CA ARG A 36 10.52 28.27 -12.29
C ARG A 36 11.75 27.54 -11.73
N LYS A 37 12.88 28.25 -11.58
CA LYS A 37 14.11 27.66 -11.03
C LYS A 37 13.92 27.22 -9.59
N TYR A 38 13.29 28.05 -8.75
CA TYR A 38 13.00 27.70 -7.36
C TYR A 38 12.17 26.42 -7.27
N VAL A 39 11.04 26.36 -7.99
CA VAL A 39 10.14 25.18 -7.98
C VAL A 39 10.88 23.92 -8.44
N LEU A 40 11.58 23.97 -9.58
CA LEU A 40 12.27 22.80 -10.14
C LEU A 40 13.42 22.34 -9.24
N GLN A 41 14.23 23.27 -8.74
CA GLN A 41 15.36 22.93 -7.87
C GLN A 41 14.88 22.37 -6.54
N THR A 42 13.91 23.03 -5.89
CA THR A 42 13.33 22.53 -4.64
C THR A 42 12.70 21.15 -4.82
N PHE A 43 11.95 20.91 -5.91
CA PHE A 43 11.37 19.59 -6.18
C PHE A 43 12.42 18.50 -6.38
N ALA A 44 13.55 18.84 -7.02
CA ALA A 44 14.63 17.89 -7.31
C ALA A 44 15.52 17.59 -6.10
N THR A 45 15.81 18.57 -5.24
CA THR A 45 16.86 18.43 -4.21
C THR A 45 16.35 18.36 -2.78
N THR A 46 15.07 18.69 -2.52
CA THR A 46 14.55 18.66 -1.14
C THR A 46 14.47 17.24 -0.60
N GLN A 47 14.89 17.06 0.65
CA GLN A 47 14.69 15.81 1.42
C GLN A 47 13.37 15.82 2.20
N SER A 48 12.67 16.95 2.26
CA SER A 48 11.40 17.08 3.00
C SER A 48 10.22 16.65 2.12
N PRO A 49 9.46 15.61 2.51
CA PRO A 49 8.27 15.18 1.76
C PRO A 49 7.21 16.29 1.67
N LEU A 50 6.97 17.01 2.76
CA LEU A 50 6.02 18.13 2.82
C LEU A 50 6.41 19.27 1.88
N MET A 51 7.71 19.60 1.83
CA MET A 51 8.21 20.61 0.90
C MET A 51 8.02 20.17 -0.56
N LYS A 52 8.33 18.90 -0.86
CA LYS A 52 8.16 18.32 -2.19
C LYS A 52 6.70 18.36 -2.64
N LYS A 53 5.75 17.98 -1.78
CA LYS A 53 4.29 18.12 -2.00
C LYS A 53 3.90 19.57 -2.27
N ARG A 54 4.41 20.51 -1.46
CA ARG A 54 4.08 21.94 -1.59
C ARG A 54 4.46 22.49 -2.96
N VAL A 55 5.66 22.19 -3.45
CA VAL A 55 6.12 22.67 -4.75
C VAL A 55 5.53 21.88 -5.92
N ALA A 56 5.17 20.61 -5.73
CA ALA A 56 4.51 19.77 -6.73
C ALA A 56 3.17 20.34 -7.19
N ARG A 57 2.44 21.09 -6.34
CA ARG A 57 1.20 21.78 -6.70
C ARG A 57 1.35 22.80 -7.84
N TYR A 58 2.57 23.24 -8.13
CA TYR A 58 2.89 24.16 -9.23
C TYR A 58 3.44 23.44 -10.46
N LEU A 59 3.41 22.10 -10.47
CA LEU A 59 3.89 21.26 -11.56
C LEU A 59 2.71 20.45 -12.11
N VAL A 60 2.70 20.25 -13.43
CA VAL A 60 1.78 19.32 -14.08
C VAL A 60 2.60 18.10 -14.51
N GLY A 61 2.25 16.93 -13.97
CA GLY A 61 2.81 15.66 -14.41
C GLY A 61 2.28 15.29 -15.80
N SER A 62 3.15 14.81 -16.66
CA SER A 62 2.79 14.23 -17.95
C SER A 62 3.71 13.06 -18.25
N ASP A 63 3.21 12.11 -19.05
CA ASP A 63 4.04 11.00 -19.49
C ASP A 63 5.24 11.50 -20.29
N CYS A 64 6.42 10.94 -19.97
CA CYS A 64 7.62 11.28 -20.70
C CYS A 64 7.48 10.84 -22.17
N PRO A 65 7.60 11.73 -23.16
CA PRO A 65 7.38 11.38 -24.57
C PRO A 65 8.47 10.46 -25.15
N VAL A 66 9.59 10.28 -24.44
CA VAL A 66 10.73 9.47 -24.92
C VAL A 66 10.61 8.01 -24.48
N CYS A 67 10.16 7.78 -23.24
CA CYS A 67 10.05 6.44 -22.66
C CYS A 67 8.60 6.02 -22.38
N GLU A 68 7.62 6.88 -22.63
CA GLU A 68 6.18 6.62 -22.44
C GLU A 68 5.88 6.07 -21.03
N GLY A 69 6.48 6.71 -20.03
CA GLY A 69 6.32 6.33 -18.63
C GLY A 69 7.08 5.06 -18.20
N ARG A 70 7.90 4.43 -19.07
CA ARG A 70 8.67 3.22 -18.74
C ARG A 70 9.95 3.47 -17.93
N ARG A 71 10.34 4.75 -17.76
CA ARG A 71 11.44 5.22 -16.89
C ARG A 71 12.85 4.70 -17.22
N LEU A 72 13.02 3.95 -18.31
CA LEU A 72 14.28 3.34 -18.73
C LEU A 72 14.76 3.87 -20.08
N ARG A 73 16.07 3.68 -20.35
CA ARG A 73 16.68 4.00 -21.64
C ARG A 73 16.25 3.01 -22.72
N ARG A 74 16.31 3.42 -24.00
CA ARG A 74 15.86 2.61 -25.14
C ARG A 74 16.65 1.31 -25.27
N GLU A 75 17.93 1.32 -24.96
CA GLU A 75 18.81 0.15 -25.00
C GLU A 75 18.33 -0.90 -23.99
N SER A 76 17.97 -0.50 -22.77
CA SER A 76 17.41 -1.42 -21.76
C SER A 76 16.05 -1.98 -22.17
N LEU A 77 15.21 -1.17 -22.84
CA LEU A 77 13.90 -1.58 -23.33
C LEU A 77 13.96 -2.48 -24.57
N SER A 78 15.09 -2.51 -25.28
CA SER A 78 15.30 -3.40 -26.43
C SER A 78 15.54 -4.85 -26.03
N VAL A 79 15.95 -5.10 -24.78
CA VAL A 79 16.14 -6.44 -24.23
C VAL A 79 14.80 -7.01 -23.81
N THR A 80 14.46 -8.19 -24.33
CA THR A 80 13.18 -8.83 -24.06
C THR A 80 13.35 -10.22 -23.44
N PHE A 81 12.39 -10.60 -22.62
CA PHE A 81 12.23 -11.94 -22.07
C PHE A 81 10.77 -12.37 -22.32
N ALA A 82 10.59 -13.53 -22.96
CA ALA A 82 9.28 -14.03 -23.37
C ALA A 82 8.45 -13.01 -24.20
N GLY A 83 9.12 -12.15 -24.98
CA GLY A 83 8.47 -11.10 -25.78
C GLY A 83 8.13 -9.82 -25.01
N HIS A 84 8.51 -9.72 -23.73
CA HIS A 84 8.26 -8.55 -22.90
C HIS A 84 9.58 -7.88 -22.49
N ASP A 85 9.64 -6.56 -22.53
CA ASP A 85 10.70 -5.79 -21.87
C ASP A 85 10.48 -5.75 -20.35
N ILE A 86 11.51 -5.31 -19.61
CA ILE A 86 11.48 -5.28 -18.14
C ILE A 86 10.37 -4.38 -17.57
N ALA A 87 10.02 -3.27 -18.24
CA ALA A 87 8.95 -2.39 -17.75
C ALA A 87 7.59 -3.06 -17.93
N SER A 88 7.37 -3.73 -19.07
CA SER A 88 6.17 -4.55 -19.30
C SER A 88 6.04 -5.67 -18.27
N ILE A 89 7.13 -6.39 -17.97
CA ILE A 89 7.15 -7.44 -16.93
C ILE A 89 6.81 -6.87 -15.55
N SER A 90 7.35 -5.70 -15.21
CA SER A 90 7.16 -5.07 -13.88
C SER A 90 5.72 -4.65 -13.62
N ARG A 91 4.94 -4.42 -14.69
CA ARG A 91 3.52 -4.08 -14.65
C ARG A 91 2.60 -5.30 -14.58
N LEU A 92 3.11 -6.51 -14.80
CA LEU A 92 2.30 -7.72 -14.67
C LEU A 92 1.96 -7.97 -13.18
N PRO A 93 0.74 -8.43 -12.87
CA PRO A 93 0.44 -9.00 -11.58
C PRO A 93 1.39 -10.17 -11.27
N LEU A 94 1.82 -10.31 -10.01
CA LEU A 94 2.75 -11.36 -9.59
C LEU A 94 2.28 -12.77 -9.99
N LYS A 95 0.95 -13.01 -10.00
CA LYS A 95 0.34 -14.27 -10.46
C LYS A 95 0.59 -14.53 -11.95
N GLN A 96 0.47 -13.49 -12.78
CA GLN A 96 0.75 -13.58 -14.21
C GLN A 96 2.25 -13.76 -14.47
N LEU A 97 3.09 -13.05 -13.73
CA LEU A 97 4.55 -13.22 -13.78
C LEU A 97 4.98 -14.65 -13.42
N ALA A 98 4.41 -15.24 -12.37
CA ALA A 98 4.68 -16.63 -12.03
C ALA A 98 4.28 -17.60 -13.15
N THR A 99 3.16 -17.33 -13.83
CA THR A 99 2.71 -18.11 -14.99
C THR A 99 3.67 -17.95 -16.17
N LEU A 100 4.19 -16.75 -16.42
CA LEU A 100 5.17 -16.46 -17.47
C LEU A 100 6.48 -17.22 -17.25
N LEU A 101 6.91 -17.37 -15.99
CA LEU A 101 8.16 -18.05 -15.63
C LEU A 101 8.04 -19.58 -15.67
N LYS A 102 6.84 -20.13 -15.48
CA LYS A 102 6.61 -21.59 -15.35
C LYS A 102 7.23 -22.43 -16.48
N PRO A 103 7.07 -22.11 -17.78
CA PRO A 103 7.69 -22.89 -18.85
C PRO A 103 9.22 -22.91 -18.82
N TYR A 104 9.84 -21.87 -18.25
CA TYR A 104 11.30 -21.77 -18.12
C TYR A 104 11.84 -22.56 -16.94
N VAL A 105 11.05 -22.73 -15.88
CA VAL A 105 11.38 -23.60 -14.74
C VAL A 105 11.30 -25.08 -15.15
N GLU A 106 10.23 -25.44 -15.87
CA GLU A 106 9.95 -26.80 -16.35
C GLU A 106 10.77 -27.19 -17.59
N GLN A 107 11.58 -26.28 -18.13
CA GLN A 107 12.29 -26.42 -19.41
C GLN A 107 11.39 -26.77 -20.61
N THR A 108 10.11 -26.43 -20.55
CA THR A 108 9.12 -26.64 -21.62
C THR A 108 8.97 -25.44 -22.55
N ALA A 109 9.64 -24.33 -22.25
CA ALA A 109 9.61 -23.12 -23.07
C ALA A 109 10.08 -23.41 -24.50
N LYS A 110 9.24 -23.04 -25.48
CA LYS A 110 9.57 -23.08 -26.91
C LYS A 110 10.56 -21.95 -27.24
N GLY A 111 11.81 -22.14 -26.86
CA GLY A 111 12.92 -21.23 -27.17
C GLY A 111 13.39 -21.33 -28.62
N ASN A 112 14.40 -20.54 -28.97
CA ASN A 112 15.10 -20.69 -30.23
C ASN A 112 16.04 -21.89 -30.12
N ALA A 113 15.57 -23.08 -30.54
CA ALA A 113 16.31 -24.34 -30.43
C ALA A 113 17.72 -24.29 -31.05
N LYS A 114 17.96 -23.42 -32.05
CA LYS A 114 19.29 -23.23 -32.65
C LYS A 114 20.22 -22.45 -31.72
N HIS A 115 19.71 -21.42 -31.05
CA HIS A 115 20.45 -20.62 -30.08
C HIS A 115 20.71 -21.41 -28.78
N ASP A 116 19.69 -22.10 -28.27
CA ASP A 116 19.80 -22.90 -27.04
C ASP A 116 20.81 -24.06 -27.20
N ARG A 117 20.96 -24.62 -28.41
CA ARG A 117 22.01 -25.60 -28.73
C ARG A 117 23.41 -24.98 -28.84
N ALA A 118 23.50 -23.74 -29.31
CA ALA A 118 24.77 -23.02 -29.44
C ALA A 118 25.28 -22.47 -28.10
N HIS A 119 24.38 -22.19 -27.16
CA HIS A 119 24.67 -21.61 -25.84
C HIS A 119 24.01 -22.39 -24.69
N PRO A 120 24.42 -23.66 -24.46
CA PRO A 120 23.82 -24.51 -23.42
C PRO A 120 23.99 -23.93 -22.00
N GLU A 121 25.06 -23.17 -21.75
CA GLU A 121 25.32 -22.49 -20.47
C GLU A 121 24.22 -21.47 -20.12
N GLN A 122 23.69 -20.76 -21.11
CA GLN A 122 22.65 -19.76 -20.90
C GLN A 122 21.31 -20.40 -20.52
N VAL A 123 21.04 -21.60 -21.04
CA VAL A 123 19.82 -22.36 -20.70
C VAL A 123 19.84 -22.74 -19.21
N ILE A 124 20.98 -23.22 -18.71
CA ILE A 124 21.17 -23.60 -17.30
C ILE A 124 21.00 -22.36 -16.41
N VAL A 125 21.65 -21.25 -16.76
CA VAL A 125 21.56 -19.99 -16.00
C VAL A 125 20.12 -19.46 -15.98
N ARG A 126 19.44 -19.44 -17.13
CA ARG A 126 18.04 -18.99 -17.26
C ARG A 126 17.13 -19.82 -16.38
N GLN A 127 17.26 -21.15 -16.42
CA GLN A 127 16.44 -22.04 -15.60
C GLN A 127 16.67 -21.78 -14.11
N ARG A 128 17.94 -21.66 -13.67
CA ARG A 128 18.27 -21.44 -12.25
C ARG A 128 17.72 -20.11 -11.73
N ILE A 129 17.84 -19.04 -12.52
CA ILE A 129 17.28 -17.72 -12.18
C ILE A 129 15.74 -17.78 -12.14
N ALA A 130 15.12 -18.39 -13.16
CA ALA A 130 13.66 -18.54 -13.21
C ALA A 130 13.13 -19.36 -12.03
N ALA A 131 13.83 -20.44 -11.65
CA ALA A 131 13.45 -21.29 -10.52
C ALA A 131 13.57 -20.56 -9.18
N ASP A 132 14.65 -19.80 -8.94
CA ASP A 132 14.74 -19.00 -7.70
C ASP A 132 13.65 -17.92 -7.64
N LEU A 133 13.43 -17.21 -8.75
CA LEU A 133 12.40 -16.17 -8.82
C LEU A 133 10.98 -16.76 -8.63
N ALA A 134 10.66 -17.87 -9.29
CA ALA A 134 9.38 -18.55 -9.13
C ALA A 134 9.15 -19.01 -7.68
N ALA A 135 10.19 -19.49 -7.02
CA ALA A 135 10.10 -19.94 -5.64
C ALA A 135 10.01 -18.78 -4.61
N ARG A 136 10.47 -17.57 -4.96
CA ARG A 136 10.18 -16.34 -4.19
C ARG A 136 8.74 -15.88 -4.43
N LEU A 137 8.30 -15.90 -5.70
CA LEU A 137 6.93 -15.54 -6.06
C LEU A 137 5.91 -16.48 -5.43
N SER A 138 6.18 -17.78 -5.31
CA SER A 138 5.24 -18.72 -4.70
C SER A 138 4.89 -18.34 -3.26
N VAL A 139 5.84 -17.84 -2.47
CA VAL A 139 5.58 -17.37 -1.10
C VAL A 139 4.67 -16.13 -1.10
N LEU A 140 4.90 -15.20 -2.04
CA LEU A 140 4.04 -14.02 -2.20
C LEU A 140 2.62 -14.42 -2.63
N LEU A 141 2.49 -15.42 -3.51
CA LEU A 141 1.21 -15.94 -3.96
C LEU A 141 0.46 -16.68 -2.84
N ASP A 142 1.16 -17.49 -2.05
CA ASP A 142 0.61 -18.19 -0.88
C ASP A 142 -0.02 -17.16 0.07
N LEU A 143 0.66 -16.03 0.33
CA LEU A 143 0.18 -14.95 1.20
C LEU A 143 -0.91 -14.05 0.58
N GLY A 144 -1.43 -14.42 -0.59
CA GLY A 144 -2.52 -13.72 -1.26
C GLY A 144 -2.09 -12.43 -1.97
N LEU A 145 -0.78 -12.19 -2.18
CA LEU A 145 -0.27 -10.95 -2.80
C LEU A 145 -0.17 -11.02 -4.33
N GLY A 146 -0.80 -12.02 -4.95
CA GLY A 146 -0.67 -12.28 -6.39
C GLY A 146 -1.22 -11.20 -7.33
N TYR A 147 -2.06 -10.31 -6.81
CA TYR A 147 -2.64 -9.18 -7.55
C TYR A 147 -1.72 -7.95 -7.58
N LEU A 148 -0.70 -7.90 -6.72
CA LEU A 148 0.28 -6.81 -6.74
C LEU A 148 1.12 -6.85 -8.01
N THR A 149 1.67 -5.70 -8.40
CA THR A 149 2.67 -5.58 -9.46
C THR A 149 4.00 -5.18 -8.85
N LEU A 150 5.11 -5.42 -9.54
CA LEU A 150 6.44 -5.03 -9.05
C LEU A 150 6.63 -3.51 -9.08
N GLU A 151 5.92 -2.81 -9.95
CA GLU A 151 5.96 -1.34 -10.06
C GLU A 151 5.07 -0.63 -9.01
N ARG A 152 4.25 -1.37 -8.25
CA ARG A 152 3.37 -0.76 -7.24
C ARG A 152 4.19 -0.11 -6.13
N SER A 153 3.91 1.17 -5.88
CA SER A 153 4.63 1.98 -4.92
C SER A 153 4.31 1.56 -3.47
N THR A 154 5.34 1.36 -2.63
CA THR A 154 5.18 0.91 -1.24
C THR A 154 4.24 1.77 -0.38
N PRO A 155 4.24 3.11 -0.49
CA PRO A 155 3.28 3.96 0.23
C PRO A 155 1.80 3.69 -0.10
N THR A 156 1.51 3.19 -1.31
CA THR A 156 0.13 2.87 -1.74
C THR A 156 -0.35 1.49 -1.27
N LEU A 157 0.50 0.77 -0.53
CA LEU A 157 0.13 -0.52 0.05
C LEU A 157 -0.59 -0.28 1.38
N SER A 158 -1.63 -1.08 1.63
CA SER A 158 -2.22 -1.14 2.96
C SER A 158 -1.19 -1.65 3.98
N PRO A 159 -1.32 -1.31 5.27
CA PRO A 159 -0.45 -1.83 6.31
C PRO A 159 -0.33 -3.37 6.28
N GLY A 160 -1.45 -4.07 6.09
CA GLY A 160 -1.48 -5.53 5.98
C GLY A 160 -0.86 -6.07 4.68
N GLU A 161 -0.95 -5.37 3.55
CA GLU A 161 -0.21 -5.72 2.32
C GLU A 161 1.30 -5.59 2.55
N LEU A 162 1.75 -4.46 3.10
CA LEU A 162 3.16 -4.18 3.38
C LEU A 162 3.76 -5.19 4.36
N GLN A 163 3.02 -5.53 5.41
CA GLN A 163 3.46 -6.49 6.40
C GLN A 163 3.60 -7.90 5.83
N ARG A 164 2.62 -8.36 5.03
CA ARG A 164 2.72 -9.65 4.32
C ARG A 164 3.87 -9.65 3.32
N LEU A 165 4.12 -8.54 2.62
CA LEU A 165 5.27 -8.41 1.71
C LEU A 165 6.60 -8.55 2.47
N ARG A 166 6.71 -7.91 3.64
CA ARG A 166 7.86 -8.06 4.54
C ARG A 166 8.02 -9.50 5.00
N LEU A 167 6.94 -10.13 5.47
CA LEU A 167 6.94 -11.54 5.89
C LEU A 167 7.41 -12.47 4.77
N ALA A 168 6.86 -12.32 3.56
CA ALA A 168 7.26 -13.11 2.40
C ALA A 168 8.77 -12.99 2.09
N THR A 169 9.31 -11.78 2.23
CA THR A 169 10.73 -11.51 2.04
C THR A 169 11.58 -12.22 3.09
N GLN A 170 11.11 -12.27 4.34
CA GLN A 170 11.82 -12.93 5.43
C GLN A 170 11.80 -14.46 5.35
N VAL A 171 10.70 -15.06 4.88
CA VAL A 171 10.62 -16.52 4.67
C VAL A 171 11.73 -17.04 3.73
N ARG A 172 12.27 -16.17 2.86
CA ARG A 172 13.31 -16.48 1.88
C ARG A 172 14.66 -15.82 2.17
N SER A 173 14.82 -15.11 3.29
CA SER A 173 16.06 -14.38 3.60
C SER A 173 17.18 -15.29 4.14
N ASN A 174 16.91 -16.58 4.38
CA ASN A 174 17.83 -17.57 4.94
C ASN A 174 18.43 -17.15 6.30
N LEU A 175 17.76 -16.25 7.03
CA LEU A 175 18.17 -15.91 8.39
C LEU A 175 17.89 -17.11 9.31
N PHE A 176 18.83 -17.35 10.21
CA PHE A 176 18.82 -18.45 11.17
C PHE A 176 19.19 -17.93 12.56
N GLY A 177 18.53 -18.42 13.60
CA GLY A 177 18.83 -18.07 14.99
C GLY A 177 18.45 -16.63 15.36
N VAL A 178 17.47 -16.04 14.66
CA VAL A 178 16.97 -14.69 14.97
C VAL A 178 15.58 -14.75 15.63
N VAL A 179 15.24 -13.67 16.33
CA VAL A 179 13.88 -13.44 16.86
C VAL A 179 13.17 -12.44 15.95
N TYR A 180 12.09 -12.88 15.30
CA TYR A 180 11.19 -12.01 14.58
C TYR A 180 10.14 -11.45 15.54
N VAL A 181 9.97 -10.13 15.55
CA VAL A 181 8.88 -9.45 16.27
C VAL A 181 7.90 -8.91 15.23
N LEU A 182 6.66 -9.41 15.26
CA LEU A 182 5.60 -9.04 14.33
C LEU A 182 4.45 -8.38 15.09
N ASP A 183 3.92 -7.31 14.51
CA ASP A 183 2.84 -6.51 15.09
C ASP A 183 1.58 -6.63 14.23
N GLU A 184 0.61 -7.46 14.65
CA GLU A 184 -0.66 -7.75 13.97
C GLU A 184 -0.57 -8.19 12.49
N PRO A 185 0.17 -9.26 12.15
CA PRO A 185 0.31 -9.73 10.76
C PRO A 185 -0.97 -10.18 10.08
N SER A 186 -2.05 -10.44 10.83
CA SER A 186 -3.38 -10.73 10.31
C SER A 186 -4.18 -9.47 9.93
N ALA A 187 -3.67 -8.26 10.20
CA ALA A 187 -4.42 -7.01 9.98
C ALA A 187 -4.89 -6.86 8.51
N GLY A 188 -6.19 -6.66 8.34
CA GLY A 188 -6.82 -6.52 7.01
C GLY A 188 -6.83 -7.80 6.17
N LEU A 189 -6.47 -8.94 6.75
CA LEU A 189 -6.53 -10.25 6.11
C LEU A 189 -7.97 -10.77 6.11
N HIS A 190 -8.36 -11.43 5.02
CA HIS A 190 -9.63 -12.14 5.00
C HIS A 190 -9.47 -13.47 5.74
N PRO A 191 -10.48 -13.97 6.49
CA PRO A 191 -10.35 -15.22 7.23
C PRO A 191 -9.87 -16.42 6.38
N ALA A 192 -10.27 -16.46 5.10
CA ALA A 192 -9.82 -17.48 4.15
C ALA A 192 -8.30 -17.47 3.87
N ASP A 193 -7.63 -16.34 4.09
CA ASP A 193 -6.19 -16.17 3.85
C ASP A 193 -5.36 -16.38 5.14
N THR A 194 -6.01 -16.50 6.32
CA THR A 194 -5.33 -16.68 7.62
C THR A 194 -4.48 -17.94 7.65
N GLU A 195 -4.94 -19.06 7.08
CA GLU A 195 -4.14 -20.28 7.03
C GLU A 195 -2.81 -20.10 6.29
N ALA A 196 -2.79 -19.26 5.25
CA ALA A 196 -1.56 -19.01 4.51
C ALA A 196 -0.55 -18.21 5.33
N LEU A 197 -1.03 -17.27 6.14
CA LEU A 197 -0.21 -16.57 7.12
C LEU A 197 0.38 -17.56 8.12
N LEU A 198 -0.45 -18.43 8.71
CA LEU A 198 0.01 -19.44 9.68
C LEU A 198 1.09 -20.35 9.08
N ARG A 199 0.90 -20.84 7.85
CA ARG A 199 1.92 -21.63 7.14
C ARG A 199 3.23 -20.86 6.94
N ALA A 200 3.18 -19.55 6.69
CA ALA A 200 4.38 -18.74 6.55
C ALA A 200 5.11 -18.55 7.89
N LEU A 201 4.38 -18.35 8.99
CA LEU A 201 4.94 -18.29 10.34
C LEU A 201 5.58 -19.62 10.74
N ASP A 202 4.93 -20.75 10.44
CA ASP A 202 5.48 -22.09 10.68
C ASP A 202 6.77 -22.34 9.89
N ARG A 203 6.84 -21.87 8.63
CA ARG A 203 8.06 -21.96 7.82
C ARG A 203 9.22 -21.16 8.43
N LEU A 204 8.95 -19.95 8.93
CA LEU A 204 9.97 -19.15 9.62
C LEU A 204 10.46 -19.85 10.90
N LYS A 205 9.54 -20.41 11.69
CA LYS A 205 9.85 -21.19 12.90
C LYS A 205 10.72 -22.41 12.56
N ALA A 206 10.29 -23.20 11.58
CA ALA A 206 10.98 -24.41 11.14
C ALA A 206 12.38 -24.14 10.56
N ALA A 207 12.62 -22.92 10.05
CA ALA A 207 13.94 -22.48 9.61
C ALA A 207 14.92 -22.20 10.77
N GLY A 208 14.53 -22.44 12.03
CA GLY A 208 15.38 -22.26 13.22
C GLY A 208 15.32 -20.86 13.81
N ASN A 209 14.19 -20.17 13.65
CA ASN A 209 13.97 -18.83 14.19
C ASN A 209 12.89 -18.85 15.27
N SER A 210 12.92 -17.85 16.15
CA SER A 210 11.87 -17.60 17.13
C SER A 210 10.94 -16.49 16.63
N LEU A 211 9.65 -16.58 16.95
CA LEU A 211 8.64 -15.60 16.53
C LEU A 211 7.89 -15.09 17.75
N PHE A 212 7.94 -13.78 17.98
CA PHE A 212 7.06 -13.06 18.90
C PHE A 212 6.05 -12.29 18.07
N VAL A 213 4.77 -12.56 18.30
CA VAL A 213 3.68 -12.02 17.49
C VAL A 213 2.67 -11.38 18.42
N VAL A 214 2.43 -10.08 18.23
CA VAL A 214 1.30 -9.37 18.83
C VAL A 214 0.10 -9.58 17.90
N GLU A 215 -0.98 -10.16 18.43
CA GLU A 215 -2.16 -10.52 17.63
C GLU A 215 -3.45 -10.40 18.44
N HIS A 216 -4.53 -10.13 17.71
CA HIS A 216 -5.89 -10.16 18.23
C HIS A 216 -6.78 -11.15 17.46
N GLU A 217 -6.33 -11.69 16.32
CA GLU A 217 -7.08 -12.68 15.56
C GLU A 217 -7.04 -14.05 16.27
N LEU A 218 -8.22 -14.54 16.64
CA LEU A 218 -8.33 -15.71 17.51
C LEU A 218 -7.80 -16.98 16.86
N ASP A 219 -7.92 -17.11 15.55
CA ASP A 219 -7.39 -18.28 14.83
C ASP A 219 -5.85 -18.31 14.85
N VAL A 220 -5.20 -17.15 14.88
CA VAL A 220 -3.75 -17.06 15.06
C VAL A 220 -3.36 -17.38 16.50
N VAL A 221 -4.09 -16.82 17.47
CA VAL A 221 -3.87 -17.11 18.90
C VAL A 221 -4.04 -18.60 19.21
N ARG A 222 -5.02 -19.27 18.59
CA ARG A 222 -5.23 -20.73 18.73
C ARG A 222 -4.08 -21.57 18.16
N HIS A 223 -3.42 -21.09 17.12
CA HIS A 223 -2.30 -21.79 16.47
C HIS A 223 -0.97 -21.60 17.20
N ALA A 224 -0.88 -20.64 18.12
CA ALA A 224 0.37 -20.33 18.81
C ALA A 224 0.86 -21.51 19.68
N ASP A 225 2.18 -21.77 19.67
CA ASP A 225 2.78 -22.76 20.56
C ASP A 225 2.75 -22.27 22.02
N TRP A 226 2.83 -20.96 22.22
CA TRP A 226 2.90 -20.28 23.51
C TRP A 226 2.18 -18.94 23.43
N ILE A 227 1.41 -18.59 24.46
CA ILE A 227 0.71 -17.31 24.60
C ILE A 227 1.22 -16.58 25.83
N VAL A 228 1.40 -15.27 25.69
CA VAL A 228 1.62 -14.34 26.81
C VAL A 228 0.44 -13.37 26.80
N ASP A 229 -0.42 -13.45 27.81
CA ASP A 229 -1.60 -12.59 27.95
C ASP A 229 -1.29 -11.44 28.91
N VAL A 230 -1.52 -10.22 28.44
CA VAL A 230 -1.24 -8.99 29.18
C VAL A 230 -2.55 -8.26 29.46
N GLY A 231 -2.75 -7.81 30.71
CA GLY A 231 -3.98 -7.15 31.12
C GLY A 231 -3.89 -6.68 32.58
N PRO A 232 -5.01 -6.63 33.32
CA PRO A 232 -6.40 -6.96 32.93
C PRO A 232 -7.13 -5.89 32.10
N GLY A 233 -6.64 -4.65 32.10
CA GLY A 233 -7.16 -3.53 31.32
C GLY A 233 -6.09 -2.89 30.43
N ALA A 234 -6.37 -1.69 29.92
CA ALA A 234 -5.43 -0.87 29.16
C ALA A 234 -4.84 0.24 30.03
N GLY A 235 -3.68 0.78 29.63
CA GLY A 235 -3.02 1.89 30.32
C GLY A 235 -2.66 1.55 31.76
N GLU A 236 -3.00 2.43 32.71
CA GLU A 236 -2.74 2.26 34.15
C GLU A 236 -3.45 1.04 34.77
N LEU A 237 -4.48 0.51 34.11
CA LEU A 237 -5.22 -0.68 34.54
C LEU A 237 -4.67 -1.98 33.93
N GLY A 238 -3.56 -1.91 33.20
CA GLY A 238 -2.92 -3.03 32.51
C GLY A 238 -1.43 -3.16 32.81
N GLY A 239 -0.70 -3.82 31.91
CA GLY A 239 0.75 -3.97 32.02
C GLY A 239 1.20 -5.15 32.89
N GLU A 240 0.27 -5.97 33.38
CA GLU A 240 0.57 -7.19 34.12
C GLU A 240 0.49 -8.40 33.19
N VAL A 241 1.45 -9.32 33.34
CA VAL A 241 1.38 -10.63 32.66
C VAL A 241 0.41 -11.51 33.44
N LEU A 242 -0.78 -11.70 32.90
CA LEU A 242 -1.82 -12.53 33.50
C LEU A 242 -1.53 -14.03 33.33
N TYR A 243 -0.92 -14.38 32.21
CA TYR A 243 -0.62 -15.76 31.85
C TYR A 243 0.55 -15.84 30.86
N SER A 244 1.37 -16.88 31.02
CA SER A 244 2.43 -17.24 30.08
C SER A 244 2.53 -18.75 30.02
N GLY A 245 2.13 -19.36 28.90
CA GLY A 245 2.03 -20.81 28.78
C GLY A 245 1.43 -21.26 27.46
N THR A 246 1.01 -22.52 27.37
CA THR A 246 0.33 -23.03 26.17
C THR A 246 -1.11 -22.48 26.09
N PRO A 247 -1.68 -22.25 24.88
CA PRO A 247 -3.00 -21.65 24.76
C PRO A 247 -4.10 -22.28 25.62
N PRO A 248 -4.23 -23.62 25.75
CA PRO A 248 -5.29 -24.22 26.57
C PRO A 248 -5.26 -23.82 28.04
N GLY A 249 -4.09 -23.52 28.61
CA GLY A 249 -3.97 -23.13 30.02
C GLY A 249 -4.57 -21.76 30.34
N LEU A 250 -4.78 -20.90 29.33
CA LEU A 250 -5.45 -19.60 29.49
C LEU A 250 -6.92 -19.74 29.94
N ALA A 251 -7.55 -20.90 29.71
CA ALA A 251 -8.95 -21.14 30.06
C ALA A 251 -9.24 -20.95 31.56
N GLY A 252 -8.25 -21.21 32.43
CA GLY A 252 -8.37 -21.05 33.88
C GLY A 252 -8.22 -19.61 34.39
N ILE A 253 -7.77 -18.66 33.57
CA ILE A 253 -7.33 -17.33 34.01
C ILE A 253 -8.49 -16.34 33.97
N GLU A 254 -9.21 -16.16 35.08
CA GLU A 254 -10.45 -15.36 35.14
C GLU A 254 -10.30 -13.88 34.76
N PRO A 255 -9.20 -13.18 35.12
CA PRO A 255 -9.02 -11.77 34.75
C PRO A 255 -8.79 -11.54 33.24
N SER A 256 -8.43 -12.59 32.49
CA SER A 256 -8.12 -12.50 31.05
C SER A 256 -9.37 -12.15 30.23
N GLN A 257 -9.30 -11.06 29.47
CA GLN A 257 -10.32 -10.76 28.46
C GLN A 257 -10.19 -11.70 27.25
N THR A 258 -8.97 -12.04 26.85
CA THR A 258 -8.65 -12.94 25.73
C THR A 258 -9.32 -14.30 25.91
N ARG A 259 -9.26 -14.87 27.12
CA ARG A 259 -9.98 -16.11 27.51
C ARG A 259 -11.44 -16.09 27.08
N ARG A 260 -12.15 -14.98 27.30
CA ARG A 260 -13.60 -14.87 27.07
C ARG A 260 -13.97 -15.00 25.60
N TYR A 261 -13.04 -14.70 24.69
CA TYR A 261 -13.26 -14.81 23.25
C TYR A 261 -12.65 -16.08 22.68
N LEU A 262 -11.49 -16.50 23.19
CA LEU A 262 -10.77 -17.67 22.71
C LEU A 262 -11.56 -18.98 22.92
N PHE A 263 -12.16 -19.14 24.11
CA PHE A 263 -12.85 -20.36 24.53
C PHE A 263 -14.37 -20.30 24.49
N ARG A 264 -14.95 -19.12 24.26
CA ARG A 264 -16.39 -19.01 24.13
C ARG A 264 -16.81 -19.64 22.80
N ALA A 265 -17.65 -20.66 22.87
CA ALA A 265 -18.37 -21.15 21.70
C ALA A 265 -19.08 -19.97 21.04
N SER A 266 -18.87 -19.76 19.74
CA SER A 266 -19.43 -18.63 18.99
C SER A 266 -20.95 -18.65 19.11
N THR A 267 -21.47 -17.94 20.09
CA THR A 267 -22.90 -17.68 20.20
C THR A 267 -23.13 -16.53 19.25
N SER A 268 -23.43 -16.84 17.98
CA SER A 268 -23.89 -15.82 17.06
C SER A 268 -25.11 -15.19 17.71
N VAL A 269 -24.98 -13.98 18.20
CA VAL A 269 -26.13 -13.22 18.66
C VAL A 269 -26.97 -13.00 17.42
N ALA A 270 -28.06 -13.77 17.27
CA ALA A 270 -28.98 -13.62 16.16
C ALA A 270 -29.62 -12.23 16.27
N ARG A 271 -29.05 -11.25 15.57
CA ARG A 271 -29.61 -9.91 15.47
C ARG A 271 -30.57 -9.91 14.29
N SER A 272 -31.79 -9.44 14.50
CA SER A 272 -32.71 -9.19 13.39
C SER A 272 -32.20 -7.97 12.59
N PRO A 273 -31.92 -8.10 11.29
CA PRO A 273 -31.50 -6.98 10.47
C PRO A 273 -32.59 -5.90 10.45
N ARG A 274 -32.18 -4.63 10.55
CA ARG A 274 -33.11 -3.51 10.39
C ARG A 274 -33.51 -3.38 8.92
N PRO A 275 -34.78 -3.11 8.59
CA PRO A 275 -35.18 -2.87 7.22
C PRO A 275 -34.54 -1.56 6.71
N PRO A 276 -34.06 -1.51 5.45
CA PRO A 276 -33.51 -0.30 4.86
C PRO A 276 -34.62 0.74 4.66
N GLN A 277 -34.33 2.00 4.98
CA GLN A 277 -35.28 3.10 4.78
C GLN A 277 -35.18 3.69 3.37
N HIS A 278 -33.95 3.78 2.86
CA HIS A 278 -33.62 4.32 1.54
C HIS A 278 -32.43 3.55 0.95
N TRP A 279 -32.05 3.89 -0.28
CA TRP A 279 -30.93 3.28 -0.98
C TRP A 279 -30.09 4.35 -1.66
N LEU A 280 -28.77 4.24 -1.53
CA LEU A 280 -27.80 4.99 -2.30
C LEU A 280 -27.39 4.14 -3.50
N ARG A 281 -27.57 4.66 -4.71
CA ARG A 281 -27.31 3.89 -5.94
C ARG A 281 -26.08 4.43 -6.65
N LEU A 282 -25.06 3.58 -6.75
CA LEU A 282 -23.82 3.83 -7.47
C LEU A 282 -23.92 3.12 -8.82
N ARG A 283 -23.62 3.81 -9.92
CA ARG A 283 -23.67 3.21 -11.26
C ARG A 283 -22.40 3.46 -12.04
N GLY A 284 -21.97 2.46 -12.80
CA GLY A 284 -20.83 2.54 -13.71
C GLY A 284 -19.48 2.77 -13.02
N VAL A 285 -19.34 2.36 -11.76
CA VAL A 285 -18.13 2.61 -10.97
C VAL A 285 -16.92 1.95 -11.63
N THR A 286 -15.98 2.77 -12.09
CA THR A 286 -14.77 2.35 -12.80
C THR A 286 -13.55 2.98 -12.16
N ARG A 287 -12.81 2.17 -11.40
CA ARG A 287 -11.60 2.59 -10.66
C ARG A 287 -10.75 1.39 -10.30
N ASN A 288 -9.44 1.46 -10.57
CA ASN A 288 -8.50 0.37 -10.36
C ASN A 288 -8.99 -0.93 -11.01
N ASN A 289 -9.30 -1.96 -10.22
CA ASN A 289 -9.81 -3.25 -10.69
C ASN A 289 -11.34 -3.32 -10.78
N LEU A 290 -12.07 -2.24 -10.48
CA LEU A 290 -13.51 -2.12 -10.68
C LEU A 290 -13.78 -1.64 -12.12
N ASP A 291 -14.58 -2.39 -12.87
CA ASP A 291 -15.02 -2.04 -14.23
C ASP A 291 -16.54 -1.94 -14.27
N ARG A 292 -17.06 -0.72 -14.48
CA ARG A 292 -18.49 -0.40 -14.63
C ARG A 292 -19.40 -1.11 -13.63
N LEU A 293 -18.98 -1.11 -12.37
CA LEU A 293 -19.69 -1.79 -11.30
C LEU A 293 -20.93 -0.97 -10.87
N ASP A 294 -22.08 -1.63 -10.83
CA ASP A 294 -23.33 -1.08 -10.29
C ASP A 294 -23.59 -1.66 -8.89
N VAL A 295 -23.77 -0.79 -7.88
CA VAL A 295 -24.00 -1.19 -6.49
C VAL A 295 -25.08 -0.33 -5.84
N ASP A 296 -25.96 -0.99 -5.10
CA ASP A 296 -26.97 -0.34 -4.25
C ASP A 296 -26.59 -0.53 -2.77
N ILE A 297 -26.40 0.57 -2.05
CA ILE A 297 -26.05 0.58 -0.61
C ILE A 297 -27.28 0.99 0.19
N PRO A 298 -27.79 0.15 1.11
CA PRO A 298 -28.95 0.50 1.91
C PRO A 298 -28.61 1.58 2.96
N LEU A 299 -29.53 2.53 3.13
CA LEU A 299 -29.39 3.65 4.07
C LEU A 299 -30.25 3.43 5.33
N GLY A 300 -29.80 4.01 6.45
CA GLY A 300 -30.44 3.86 7.76
C GLY A 300 -30.14 2.53 8.45
N VAL A 301 -29.19 1.75 7.92
CA VAL A 301 -28.78 0.44 8.42
C VAL A 301 -27.26 0.34 8.50
N PHE A 302 -26.76 -0.66 9.23
CA PHE A 302 -25.34 -0.98 9.25
C PHE A 302 -25.02 -1.87 8.06
N THR A 303 -24.14 -1.40 7.16
CA THR A 303 -23.69 -2.18 5.99
C THR A 303 -22.22 -2.53 6.15
N SER A 304 -21.90 -3.81 6.04
CA SER A 304 -20.51 -4.28 5.98
C SER A 304 -20.18 -4.66 4.54
N VAL A 305 -19.04 -4.19 4.04
CA VAL A 305 -18.50 -4.58 2.73
C VAL A 305 -17.35 -5.56 2.96
N THR A 306 -17.55 -6.81 2.58
CA THR A 306 -16.61 -7.91 2.83
C THR A 306 -16.04 -8.46 1.53
N GLY A 307 -15.06 -9.36 1.64
CA GLY A 307 -14.39 -9.98 0.49
C GLY A 307 -12.87 -10.07 0.68
N VAL A 308 -12.22 -10.91 -0.12
CA VAL A 308 -10.78 -11.21 -0.05
C VAL A 308 -9.89 -9.97 -0.24
N SER A 309 -8.63 -10.04 0.20
CA SER A 309 -7.64 -8.99 -0.06
C SER A 309 -7.53 -8.70 -1.58
N GLY A 310 -7.47 -7.43 -1.97
CA GLY A 310 -7.39 -7.03 -3.38
C GLY A 310 -8.70 -7.12 -4.18
N SER A 311 -9.84 -7.47 -3.57
CA SER A 311 -11.12 -7.57 -4.30
C SER A 311 -11.72 -6.22 -4.75
N GLY A 312 -11.16 -5.08 -4.31
CA GLY A 312 -11.64 -3.73 -4.67
C GLY A 312 -12.50 -3.03 -3.61
N LYS A 313 -12.62 -3.57 -2.39
CA LYS A 313 -13.38 -2.96 -1.27
C LYS A 313 -12.97 -1.51 -0.99
N SER A 314 -11.66 -1.26 -0.81
CA SER A 314 -11.12 0.07 -0.53
C SER A 314 -11.28 1.00 -1.74
N SER A 315 -11.17 0.47 -2.96
CA SER A 315 -11.41 1.25 -4.18
C SER A 315 -12.88 1.70 -4.30
N LEU A 316 -13.82 0.87 -3.86
CA LEU A 316 -15.25 1.20 -3.86
C LEU A 316 -15.62 2.16 -2.71
N ILE A 317 -15.25 1.82 -1.48
CA ILE A 317 -15.74 2.51 -0.28
C ILE A 317 -14.84 3.67 0.12
N SER A 318 -13.55 3.43 0.35
CA SER A 318 -12.63 4.45 0.87
C SER A 318 -12.21 5.47 -0.18
N GLN A 319 -12.27 5.10 -1.46
CA GLN A 319 -11.86 5.97 -2.56
C GLN A 319 -13.06 6.52 -3.32
N PHE A 320 -13.73 5.70 -4.15
CA PHE A 320 -14.81 6.17 -5.02
C PHE A 320 -15.98 6.78 -4.25
N LEU A 321 -16.53 6.07 -3.25
CA LEU A 321 -17.71 6.54 -2.52
C LEU A 321 -17.42 7.80 -1.71
N VAL A 322 -16.26 7.88 -1.05
CA VAL A 322 -15.83 9.08 -0.31
C VAL A 322 -15.70 10.27 -1.26
N GLU A 323 -15.00 10.12 -2.38
CA GLU A 323 -14.83 11.18 -3.39
C GLU A 323 -16.17 11.65 -3.94
N ALA A 324 -17.02 10.72 -4.40
CA ALA A 324 -18.32 11.04 -5.01
C ALA A 324 -19.30 11.70 -4.02
N VAL A 325 -19.30 11.29 -2.75
CA VAL A 325 -20.14 11.92 -1.71
C VAL A 325 -19.61 13.31 -1.33
N SER A 326 -18.30 13.45 -1.15
CA SER A 326 -17.65 14.73 -0.81
C SER A 326 -17.89 15.80 -1.89
N ASP A 327 -17.72 15.44 -3.17
CA ASP A 327 -17.97 16.34 -4.30
C ASP A 327 -19.43 16.84 -4.32
N ARG A 328 -20.39 15.97 -4.01
CA ARG A 328 -21.82 16.32 -3.96
C ARG A 328 -22.20 17.15 -2.73
N LEU A 329 -21.50 16.99 -1.61
CA LEU A 329 -21.71 17.80 -0.41
C LEU A 329 -21.03 19.18 -0.49
N GLY A 330 -20.22 19.43 -1.53
CA GLY A 330 -19.42 20.65 -1.66
C GLY A 330 -18.26 20.71 -0.65
N ASP A 331 -18.03 19.61 0.07
CA ASP A 331 -16.97 19.47 1.06
C ASP A 331 -15.76 18.92 0.33
N ARG A 332 -15.04 19.81 -0.37
CA ARG A 332 -13.75 19.46 -0.96
C ARG A 332 -12.76 19.24 0.18
N GLN A 333 -12.82 18.09 0.82
CA GLN A 333 -11.79 17.66 1.76
C GLN A 333 -10.46 17.67 1.01
N LEU A 334 -9.57 18.55 1.45
CA LEU A 334 -8.16 18.49 1.08
C LEU A 334 -7.65 17.08 1.45
N PRO A 335 -6.74 16.48 0.66
CA PRO A 335 -6.15 15.19 1.00
C PRO A 335 -5.58 15.23 2.42
N SER A 336 -5.76 14.12 3.15
CA SER A 336 -5.30 13.90 4.52
C SER A 336 -3.91 14.51 4.82
N ASP A 337 -3.70 14.91 6.08
CA ASP A 337 -2.40 15.38 6.60
C ASP A 337 -1.39 14.22 6.78
N ASP A 338 -1.72 13.01 6.32
CA ASP A 338 -0.86 11.84 6.43
C ASP A 338 0.28 11.91 5.39
N PRO A 339 1.57 11.84 5.78
CA PRO A 339 2.70 11.91 4.86
C PRO A 339 2.72 10.80 3.80
N ALA A 340 2.00 9.69 4.02
CA ALA A 340 1.92 8.55 3.11
C ALA A 340 1.04 8.83 1.87
N ASP A 341 -0.07 9.56 2.03
CA ASP A 341 -1.00 9.95 0.93
C ASP A 341 -0.44 11.12 0.08
N ALA A 342 0.68 11.70 0.47
CA ALA A 342 1.15 13.01 0.01
C ALA A 342 1.77 13.04 -1.41
N LEU A 343 2.09 11.90 -1.99
CA LEU A 343 2.74 11.77 -3.31
C LEU A 343 1.96 10.88 -4.28
N GLU A 344 0.74 10.50 -3.91
CA GLU A 344 -0.09 9.67 -4.77
C GLU A 344 -0.51 10.48 -6.00
N GLU A 345 -0.23 9.94 -7.19
CA GLU A 345 -1.10 10.20 -8.33
C GLU A 345 -2.49 9.74 -7.88
N SER A 346 -3.39 10.67 -7.59
CA SER A 346 -4.79 10.35 -7.43
C SER A 346 -5.20 9.62 -8.70
N VAL A 347 -5.32 8.28 -8.66
CA VAL A 347 -5.88 7.52 -9.77
C VAL A 347 -7.27 8.10 -9.95
N LEU A 348 -7.41 8.92 -11.00
CA LEU A 348 -8.63 9.65 -11.26
C LEU A 348 -9.76 8.63 -11.34
N THR A 349 -10.88 8.94 -10.69
CA THR A 349 -12.11 8.20 -10.93
C THR A 349 -12.41 8.29 -12.43
N VAL A 350 -12.23 7.17 -13.14
CA VAL A 350 -12.36 7.13 -14.61
C VAL A 350 -13.83 7.15 -15.01
N GLY A 351 -14.71 6.65 -14.13
CA GLY A 351 -16.14 6.73 -14.34
C GLY A 351 -16.96 6.27 -13.14
N GLY A 352 -18.24 6.64 -13.18
CA GLY A 352 -19.25 6.27 -12.21
C GLY A 352 -19.82 7.49 -11.48
N ASP A 353 -21.07 7.41 -11.05
CA ASP A 353 -21.75 8.48 -10.33
C ASP A 353 -22.78 7.91 -9.35
N ILE A 354 -23.17 8.74 -8.37
CA ILE A 354 -24.29 8.49 -7.47
C ILE A 354 -25.56 8.94 -8.19
N VAL A 355 -26.36 7.98 -8.65
CA VAL A 355 -27.57 8.28 -9.45
C VAL A 355 -28.82 8.49 -8.60
N ALA A 356 -28.84 8.03 -7.34
CA ALA A 356 -29.97 8.20 -6.42
C ALA A 356 -29.55 8.08 -4.95
N GLY A 357 -30.33 8.68 -4.05
CA GLY A 357 -30.18 8.56 -2.59
C GLY A 357 -29.26 9.59 -1.94
N MET A 358 -28.59 10.44 -2.73
CA MET A 358 -27.70 11.49 -2.23
C MET A 358 -28.45 12.55 -1.40
N ASP A 359 -29.73 12.81 -1.73
CA ASP A 359 -30.62 13.72 -0.99
C ASP A 359 -30.81 13.34 0.49
N ARG A 360 -30.49 12.09 0.85
CA ARG A 360 -30.60 11.56 2.20
C ARG A 360 -29.31 11.67 3.01
N ILE A 361 -28.20 12.06 2.38
CA ILE A 361 -26.89 12.19 3.02
C ILE A 361 -26.61 13.68 3.23
N LYS A 362 -26.46 14.09 4.49
CA LYS A 362 -26.19 15.49 4.86
C LYS A 362 -24.74 15.76 5.26
N ARG A 363 -24.02 14.72 5.66
CA ARG A 363 -22.65 14.80 6.17
C ARG A 363 -21.93 13.49 5.91
N LEU A 364 -20.67 13.59 5.51
CA LEU A 364 -19.73 12.48 5.48
C LEU A 364 -18.79 12.59 6.68
N VAL A 365 -18.52 11.45 7.33
CA VAL A 365 -17.49 11.33 8.36
C VAL A 365 -16.65 10.13 7.98
N VAL A 366 -15.37 10.38 7.67
CA VAL A 366 -14.36 9.34 7.48
C VAL A 366 -13.63 9.22 8.81
N VAL A 367 -13.58 8.01 9.36
CA VAL A 367 -12.95 7.68 10.65
C VAL A 367 -11.64 6.97 10.39
#